data_AF-A0A947KVA1-F1
#
_entry.id   AF-A0A947KVA1-F1
#
_cell.length_a   1.000
_cell.length_b   1.000
_cell.length_c   1.000
_cell.angle_alpha   90.00
_cell.angle_beta   90.00
_cell.angle_gamma   90.00
#
_symmetry.space_group_name_H-M   'P 1'
#
loop_
_entity.id
_entity.type
_entity.pdbx_description
1 polymer ?
#
loop_
_entity_poly.entity_id
_entity_poly.type
_entity_poly.pdbx_seq_one_letter_code
_entity_poly.pdbx_strand_id
1 'polypeptide(L)' 'MIKKIKIELIYFFAIVFILALLQHPDLLSSPLERLQKMHQAQNYLHPLMWSFIIYAVLGIFRAIIGFVLHIKNKNK' A
#
# COMPACT_ATOMS: atom_id res chain seq x y z
N MET A 1 3.58 7.48 19.71
CA MET A 1 3.58 6.17 19.00
C MET A 1 2.27 5.90 18.29
N ILE A 2 1.13 5.90 18.98
CA ILE A 2 -0.21 5.63 18.41
C ILE A 2 -0.54 6.54 17.21
N LYS A 3 -0.25 7.85 17.28
CA LYS A 3 -0.48 8.78 16.17
C LYS A 3 0.30 8.39 14.89
N LYS A 4 1.55 7.96 15.03
CA LYS A 4 2.39 7.52 13.90
C LYS A 4 1.84 6.23 13.29
N ILE A 5 1.51 5.25 14.13
CA ILE A 5 0.91 3.99 13.66
C ILE A 5 -0.39 4.24 12.91
N LYS A 6 -1.27 5.12 13.41
CA LYS A 6 -2.51 5.51 12.70
C LYS A 6 -2.24 6.12 11.33
N ILE A 7 -1.24 6.99 11.21
CA ILE A 7 -0.87 7.62 9.94
C ILE A 7 -0.33 6.58 8.95
N GLU A 8 0.56 5.69 9.39
CA GLU A 8 1.06 4.61 8.52
C GLU A 8 -0.04 3.66 8.09
N LEU A 9 -1.02 3.37 8.97
CA LEU A 9 -2.20 2.59 8.62
C LEU A 9 -3.04 3.29 7.54
N ILE A 10 -3.23 4.61 7.64
CA ILE A 10 -3.93 5.41 6.64
C ILE A 10 -3.20 5.33 5.29
N TYR A 11 -1.88 5.48 5.26
CA TYR A 11 -1.11 5.34 4.03
C TYR A 11 -1.24 3.93 3.42
N PHE A 12 -1.18 2.90 4.25
CA PHE A 12 -1.36 1.53 3.80
C PHE A 12 -2.76 1.30 3.19
N PHE A 13 -3.83 1.71 3.88
CA PHE A 13 -5.19 1.59 3.36
C PHE A 13 -5.43 2.43 2.11
N ALA A 14 -4.82 3.62 2.02
CA ALA A 14 -4.86 4.42 0.79
C ALA A 14 -4.21 3.68 -0.39
N ILE A 15 -3.05 3.03 -0.18
CA ILE A 15 -2.39 2.21 -1.20
C ILE A 15 -3.27 1.02 -1.60
N VAL A 16 -3.85 0.30 -0.63
CA VAL A 16 -4.78 -0.80 -0.92
C VAL A 16 -5.94 -0.34 -1.78
N PHE A 17 -6.56 0.78 -1.42
CA PHE A 17 -7.70 1.33 -2.15
C PHE A 17 -7.32 1.73 -3.58
N ILE A 18 -6.22 2.47 -3.74
CA ILE A 18 -5.73 2.91 -5.06
C ILE A 18 -5.38 1.70 -5.93
N LEU A 19 -4.61 0.75 -5.41
CA LEU A 19 -4.20 -0.43 -6.18
C LEU A 19 -5.39 -1.32 -6.54
N ALA A 20 -6.34 -1.51 -5.63
CA ALA A 20 -7.56 -2.27 -5.90
C ALA A 20 -8.35 -1.65 -7.06
N LEU A 21 -8.53 -0.33 -7.08
CA LEU A 21 -9.24 0.35 -8.16
C LEU A 21 -8.46 0.36 -9.49
N LEU A 22 -7.14 0.50 -9.44
CA LEU A 22 -6.29 0.47 -10.64
C LEU A 22 -6.25 -0.91 -11.29
N GLN A 23 -6.18 -1.98 -10.47
CA GLN A 23 -6.08 -3.35 -10.96
C GLN A 23 -7.45 -3.97 -11.29
N HIS A 24 -8.50 -3.54 -10.58
CA HIS A 24 -9.85 -4.05 -10.70
C HIS A 24 -10.85 -2.88 -10.81
N PRO A 25 -10.88 -2.17 -11.95
CA PRO A 25 -11.81 -1.07 -12.15
C PRO A 25 -13.27 -1.52 -12.10
N ASP A 26 -13.53 -2.80 -12.34
CA ASP A 26 -14.84 -3.43 -12.19
C ASP A 26 -15.34 -3.48 -10.73
N LEU A 27 -14.50 -3.16 -9.74
CA LEU A 27 -14.97 -2.87 -8.37
C LEU A 27 -15.92 -1.66 -8.32
N LEU A 28 -15.83 -0.73 -9.28
CA LEU A 28 -16.71 0.44 -9.34
C LEU A 28 -18.05 0.13 -10.01
N SER A 29 -18.08 -0.83 -10.95
CA SER A 29 -19.27 -1.18 -11.73
C SER A 29 -20.01 -2.40 -11.18
N SER A 30 -19.27 -3.42 -10.74
CA SER A 30 -19.76 -4.76 -10.39
C SER A 30 -18.97 -5.36 -9.22
N PRO A 31 -18.99 -4.70 -8.03
CA PRO A 31 -18.16 -5.09 -6.88
C PRO A 31 -18.43 -6.51 -6.38
N LEU A 32 -19.70 -6.94 -6.37
CA LEU A 32 -20.09 -8.28 -5.90
C LEU A 32 -19.50 -9.38 -6.78
N GLU A 33 -19.51 -9.20 -8.09
CA GLU A 33 -18.94 -10.18 -9.03
C GLU A 33 -17.43 -10.31 -8.85
N ARG A 34 -16.72 -9.19 -8.64
CA ARG A 34 -15.27 -9.22 -8.39
C ARG A 34 -14.96 -9.96 -7.09
N LEU A 35 -15.72 -9.69 -6.02
CA LEU A 35 -15.55 -10.39 -4.74
C LEU A 35 -15.84 -11.89 -4.87
N GLN A 36 -16.85 -12.27 -5.63
CA GLN A 36 -17.16 -13.68 -5.90
C GLN A 36 -16.05 -14.36 -6.72
N LYS A 37 -15.51 -13.69 -7.74
CA LYS A 37 -14.34 -14.18 -8.50
C LYS A 37 -13.11 -14.36 -7.61
N MET A 38 -12.86 -13.43 -6.69
CA MET A 38 -11.79 -13.55 -5.71
C MET A 38 -12.02 -14.70 -4.73
N HIS A 39 -13.28 -14.95 -4.32
CA HIS A 39 -13.64 -16.10 -3.48
C HIS A 39 -13.33 -17.43 -4.16
N GLN A 40 -13.80 -17.57 -5.39
CA GLN A 40 -13.60 -18.77 -6.19
C GLN A 40 -12.11 -19.03 -6.44
N ALA A 41 -11.33 -17.97 -6.66
CA ALA A 41 -9.89 -18.05 -6.81
C ALA A 41 -9.11 -18.22 -5.49
N GLN A 42 -9.77 -18.25 -4.32
CA GLN A 42 -9.14 -18.28 -2.99
C GLN A 42 -8.14 -17.13 -2.75
N ASN A 43 -8.26 -16.03 -3.50
CA ASN A 43 -7.25 -14.96 -3.60
C ASN A 43 -7.61 -13.71 -2.80
N TYR A 44 -8.22 -13.88 -1.63
CA TYR A 44 -8.66 -12.77 -0.78
C TYR A 44 -7.55 -11.93 -0.19
N LEU A 45 -6.42 -12.56 0.08
CA LEU A 45 -5.27 -11.89 0.68
C LEU A 45 -4.40 -11.18 -0.36
N HIS A 46 -4.61 -11.46 -1.65
CA HIS A 46 -3.79 -10.92 -2.72
C HIS A 46 -3.73 -9.38 -2.72
N PRO A 47 -4.85 -8.63 -2.60
CA PRO A 47 -4.78 -7.17 -2.54
C PRO A 47 -3.98 -6.64 -1.35
N LEU A 48 -4.06 -7.32 -0.19
CA LEU A 48 -3.33 -6.93 1.01
C LEU A 48 -1.82 -7.22 0.87
N MET A 49 -1.46 -8.40 0.40
CA MET A 49 -0.06 -8.79 0.17
C MET A 49 0.61 -7.90 -0.88
N TRP A 50 -0.08 -7.64 -1.99
CA TRP A 50 0.46 -6.78 -3.04
C TRP A 50 0.69 -5.36 -2.54
N SER A 51 -0.28 -4.81 -1.80
CA SER A 51 -0.17 -3.49 -1.20
C SER A 51 0.95 -3.42 -0.15
N PHE A 52 1.18 -4.50 0.60
CA PHE A 52 2.28 -4.60 1.55
C PHE A 52 3.64 -4.55 0.87
N ILE A 53 3.81 -5.25 -0.25
CA ILE A 53 5.05 -5.20 -1.03
C ILE A 53 5.30 -3.77 -1.53
N ILE A 54 4.29 -3.12 -2.12
CA ILE A 54 4.41 -1.74 -2.61
C ILE A 54 4.73 -0.77 -1.46
N TYR A 55 4.02 -0.89 -0.34
CA TYR A 55 4.26 -0.06 0.84
C TYR A 55 5.67 -0.27 1.42
N ALA A 56 6.17 -1.50 1.46
CA ALA A 56 7.53 -1.82 1.90
C ALA A 56 8.58 -1.18 0.98
N VAL A 57 8.39 -1.27 -0.34
CA VAL A 57 9.26 -0.61 -1.33
C VAL A 57 9.29 0.90 -1.11
N LEU A 58 8.12 1.54 -0.95
CA LEU A 58 8.05 2.97 -0.62
C LEU A 58 8.74 3.30 0.71
N GLY A 59 8.64 2.42 1.71
CA GLY A 59 9.35 2.54 2.98
C GLY A 59 10.87 2.53 2.81
N ILE A 60 11.40 1.64 1.96
CA ILE A 60 12.83 1.59 1.62
C ILE A 60 13.26 2.90 0.96
N PHE A 61 12.51 3.43 0.00
CA PHE A 61 12.82 4.72 -0.62
C PHE A 61 12.83 5.87 0.40
N ARG A 62 11.84 5.92 1.31
CA ARG A 62 11.80 6.92 2.39
C ARG A 62 13.02 6.81 3.30
N ALA A 63 13.47 5.60 3.62
CA ALA A 63 14.67 5.37 4.42
C ALA A 63 15.93 5.86 3.71
N ILE A 64 16.09 5.55 2.42
CA ILE A 64 17.24 5.99 1.60
C ILE A 64 17.28 7.52 1.53
N ILE A 65 16.15 8.18 1.23
CA ILE A 65 16.08 9.64 1.16
C ILE A 65 16.42 10.25 2.53
N GLY A 66 15.86 9.70 3.61
CA GLY A 66 16.16 10.14 4.97
C GLY A 66 17.65 10.03 5.30
N PHE A 67 18.29 8.94 4.89
CA PHE A 67 19.72 8.72 5.09
C PHE A 67 20.58 9.72 4.29
N VAL A 68 20.27 9.93 3.01
CA VAL A 68 20.99 10.88 2.15
C VAL A 68 20.87 12.31 2.70
N LEU A 69 19.68 12.73 3.10
CA LEU A 69 19.45 14.04 3.71
C LEU A 69 20.21 14.20 5.04
N HIS A 70 20.25 13.14 5.86
CA HIS A 70 20.99 13.15 7.12
C HIS A 70 22.49 13.36 6.91
N ILE A 71 23.11 12.64 5.96
CA ILE A 71 24.53 12.83 5.61
C ILE A 71 24.78 14.24 5.11
N LYS A 72 23.94 14.75 4.21
CA LYS A 72 24.08 16.11 3.66
C LYS A 72 24.03 17.18 4.75
N ASN A 73 23.17 17.03 5.75
CA ASN A 73 23.03 17.99 6.84
C ASN A 73 24.16 17.91 7.88
N LYS A 74 24.86 16.76 7.97
CA LYS A 74 25.99 16.56 8.88
C LYS A 74 27.31 17.12 8.31
N ASN A 75 27.41 17.20 6.98
CA ASN A 75 28.57 17.75 6.27
C ASN A 75 28.48 19.27 6.02
N LYS A 76 27.47 19.93 6.59
CA LYS A 76 27.22 21.37 6.48
C LYS A 76 27.37 22.03 7.85
#